data_AF-A0A7C7Y4R1-F1
#
_entry.id   AF-A0A7C7Y4R1-F1
#
_cell.length_a   1.000
_cell.length_b   1.000
_cell.length_c   1.000
_cell.angle_alpha   90.00
_cell.angle_beta   90.00
_cell.angle_gamma   90.00
#
_symmetry.space_group_name_H-M   'P 1'
#
loop_
_entity.id
_entity.type
_entity.pdbx_description
1 polymer ?
#
loop_
_entity_poly.entity_id
_entity_poly.type
_entity_poly.pdbx_seq_one_letter_code
_entity_poly.pdbx_strand_id
1 'polypeptide(L)'
;MREGLATRASQCEHARVAKSFATDDATNLQRESALSNGDDPMIDESRLPLHPAVGMAGRILFTLIFFLSGITHFTDIDGYTSLMHESIPFRTFWVLISGVVELAGALMILFNRGARLGGWLIALFLIPVTFTVHGVEMVTTENAEMQAIQMSFFLKGLAMTGGALLISQFGVRRNGE
;
A
#
# COMPACT_ATOMS: atom_id res chain seq x y z
N MET A 1 -45.03 41.35 46.48
CA MET A 1 -44.54 39.97 46.28
C MET A 1 -44.45 39.55 44.79
N ARG A 2 -44.33 40.47 43.83
CA ARG A 2 -44.18 40.13 42.39
C ARG A 2 -42.85 40.59 41.77
N GLU A 3 -42.17 41.56 42.37
CA GLU A 3 -40.90 42.11 41.84
C GLU A 3 -39.70 41.16 42.01
N GLY A 4 -39.63 40.40 43.11
CA GLY A 4 -38.51 39.47 43.36
C GLY A 4 -38.51 38.18 42.52
N LEU A 5 -39.62 37.85 41.84
CA LEU A 5 -39.73 36.67 40.97
C LEU A 5 -39.15 36.93 39.56
N ALA A 6 -39.34 38.14 39.02
CA ALA A 6 -38.83 38.54 37.72
C ALA A 6 -37.29 38.61 37.70
N THR A 7 -36.68 39.13 38.78
CA THR A 7 -35.22 39.22 38.91
C THR A 7 -34.56 37.85 38.95
N ARG A 8 -35.18 36.88 39.65
CA ARG A 8 -34.66 35.50 39.74
C ARG A 8 -34.77 34.73 38.41
N ALA A 9 -35.84 34.96 37.65
CA ALA A 9 -36.01 34.36 36.32
C ALA A 9 -34.96 34.87 35.33
N SER A 10 -34.73 36.19 35.27
CA SER A 10 -33.68 36.80 34.46
C SER A 10 -32.28 36.29 34.86
N GLN A 11 -31.99 36.17 36.15
CA GLN A 11 -30.70 35.69 36.64
C GLN A 11 -30.45 34.21 36.32
N CYS A 12 -31.51 33.37 36.32
CA CYS A 12 -31.46 31.99 35.84
C CYS A 12 -31.21 31.90 34.33
N GLU A 13 -31.81 32.79 33.55
CA GLU A 13 -31.64 32.82 32.09
C GLU A 13 -30.22 33.24 31.70
N HIS A 14 -29.67 34.28 32.34
CA HIS A 14 -28.27 34.68 32.16
C HIS A 14 -27.28 33.57 32.56
N ALA A 15 -27.55 32.86 33.68
CA ALA A 15 -26.73 31.72 34.09
C ALA A 15 -26.82 30.55 33.10
N ARG A 16 -28.00 30.31 32.49
CA ARG A 16 -28.18 29.26 31.48
C ARG A 16 -27.45 29.60 30.18
N VAL A 17 -27.54 30.83 29.71
CA VAL A 17 -26.85 31.30 28.50
C VAL A 17 -25.34 31.23 28.69
N ALA A 18 -24.81 31.74 29.82
CA ALA A 18 -23.38 31.65 30.12
C ALA A 18 -22.87 30.21 30.20
N LYS A 19 -23.68 29.29 30.74
CA LYS A 19 -23.34 27.86 30.78
C LYS A 19 -23.35 27.23 29.39
N SER A 20 -24.29 27.61 28.52
CA SER A 20 -24.33 27.17 27.11
C SER A 20 -23.09 27.62 26.35
N PHE A 21 -22.73 28.90 26.44
CA PHE A 21 -21.52 29.42 25.79
C PHE A 21 -20.25 28.73 26.31
N ALA A 22 -20.15 28.49 27.62
CA ALA A 22 -19.00 27.78 28.19
C ALA A 22 -18.92 26.32 27.75
N THR A 23 -20.06 25.63 27.58
CA THR A 23 -20.07 24.26 27.04
C THR A 23 -19.76 24.23 25.55
N ASP A 24 -20.24 25.22 24.79
CA ASP A 24 -20.00 25.32 23.36
C ASP A 24 -18.51 25.60 23.08
N ASP A 25 -17.89 26.46 23.88
CA ASP A 25 -16.47 26.81 23.78
C ASP A 25 -15.57 25.62 24.17
N ALA A 26 -15.88 24.91 25.27
CA ALA A 26 -15.15 23.70 25.64
C ALA A 26 -15.25 22.60 24.58
N THR A 27 -16.43 22.44 23.97
CA THR A 27 -16.66 21.47 22.89
C THR A 27 -15.90 21.85 21.63
N ASN A 28 -15.84 23.14 21.30
CA ASN A 28 -15.13 23.65 20.15
C ASN A 28 -13.61 23.52 20.33
N LEU A 29 -13.08 23.82 21.52
CA LEU A 29 -11.66 23.66 21.85
C LEU A 29 -11.22 22.20 21.83
N GLN A 30 -12.06 21.26 22.29
CA GLN A 30 -11.79 19.83 22.15
C GLN A 30 -11.78 19.40 20.69
N ARG A 31 -12.69 19.92 19.87
CA ARG A 31 -12.74 19.64 18.44
C ARG A 31 -11.54 20.23 17.69
N GLU A 32 -11.14 21.45 17.99
CA GLU A 32 -9.94 22.09 17.44
C GLU A 32 -8.66 21.38 17.90
N SER A 33 -8.62 20.89 19.15
CA SER A 33 -7.50 20.07 19.62
C SER A 33 -7.41 18.72 18.90
N ALA A 34 -8.54 18.06 18.62
CA ALA A 34 -8.58 16.82 17.86
C ALA A 34 -8.18 17.03 16.38
N LEU A 35 -8.61 18.14 15.78
CA LEU A 35 -8.22 18.53 14.42
C LEU A 35 -6.74 18.95 14.34
N SER A 36 -6.18 19.52 15.42
CA SER A 36 -4.77 19.94 15.52
C SER A 36 -3.83 18.78 15.84
N ASN A 37 -4.28 17.77 16.60
CA ASN A 37 -3.49 16.61 16.99
C ASN A 37 -3.35 15.53 15.90
N GLY A 38 -3.90 15.76 14.70
CA GLY A 38 -3.78 14.82 13.59
C GLY A 38 -4.62 13.56 13.74
N ASP A 39 -5.66 13.59 14.59
CA ASP A 39 -6.71 12.56 14.64
C ASP A 39 -7.67 12.74 13.45
N ASP A 40 -7.11 12.79 12.24
CA ASP A 40 -7.87 12.97 11.02
C ASP A 40 -8.81 11.75 10.86
N PRO A 41 -10.13 11.94 10.67
CA PRO A 41 -11.08 10.84 10.43
C PRO A 41 -10.86 10.12 9.08
N MET A 42 -9.75 10.42 8.40
CA MET A 42 -9.27 9.71 7.23
C MET A 42 -8.69 8.36 7.65
N ILE A 43 -9.57 7.36 7.72
CA ILE A 43 -9.32 5.93 7.94
C ILE A 43 -8.34 5.67 9.10
N ASP A 44 -8.89 5.40 10.28
CA ASP A 44 -8.11 4.71 11.32
C ASP A 44 -7.79 3.28 10.84
N GLU A 45 -6.70 3.13 10.10
CA GLU A 45 -6.17 1.87 9.55
C GLU A 45 -5.97 0.80 10.63
N SER A 46 -5.86 1.21 11.90
CA SER A 46 -5.76 0.29 13.03
C SER A 46 -7.07 -0.46 13.32
N ARG A 47 -8.21 0.09 12.87
CA ARG A 47 -9.57 -0.46 13.08
C ARG A 47 -10.10 -1.29 11.92
N LEU A 48 -9.36 -1.44 10.82
CA LEU A 48 -9.79 -2.34 9.74
C LEU A 48 -9.85 -3.78 10.27
N PRO A 49 -11.01 -4.47 10.19
CA PRO A 49 -11.13 -5.86 10.60
C PRO A 49 -10.34 -6.74 9.61
N LEU A 50 -9.08 -7.04 9.94
CA LEU A 50 -8.29 -8.00 9.18
C LEU A 50 -8.80 -9.42 9.45
N HIS A 51 -9.69 -9.89 8.57
CA HIS A 51 -10.07 -11.29 8.57
C HIS A 51 -8.86 -12.14 8.16
N PRO A 52 -8.38 -13.09 8.98
CA PRO A 52 -7.14 -13.81 8.72
C PRO A 52 -7.16 -14.61 7.41
N ALA A 53 -8.33 -15.10 6.98
CA ALA A 53 -8.46 -15.77 5.69
C ALA A 53 -8.26 -14.80 4.51
N VAL A 54 -8.69 -13.55 4.62
CA VAL A 54 -8.50 -12.53 3.57
C VAL A 54 -7.02 -12.17 3.47
N GLY A 55 -6.34 -11.98 4.61
CA GLY A 55 -4.89 -11.75 4.65
C GLY A 55 -4.10 -12.92 4.05
N MET A 56 -4.49 -14.16 4.33
CA MET A 56 -3.87 -15.34 3.73
C MET A 56 -4.10 -15.42 2.22
N ALA A 57 -5.35 -15.24 1.78
CA ALA A 57 -5.71 -15.26 0.36
C ALA A 57 -4.96 -14.18 -0.42
N GLY A 58 -4.92 -12.94 0.09
CA GLY A 58 -4.17 -11.84 -0.52
C GLY A 58 -2.68 -12.16 -0.67
N ARG A 59 -2.06 -12.76 0.35
CA ARG A 59 -0.65 -13.19 0.29
C ARG A 59 -0.41 -14.28 -0.74
N ILE A 60 -1.26 -15.30 -0.79
CA ILE A 60 -1.15 -16.37 -1.78
C ILE A 60 -1.25 -15.80 -3.19
N LEU A 61 -2.29 -14.99 -3.46
CA LEU A 61 -2.51 -14.41 -4.77
C LEU A 61 -1.37 -13.47 -5.20
N PHE A 62 -0.91 -12.61 -4.29
CA PHE A 62 0.22 -11.71 -4.54
C PHE A 62 1.50 -12.50 -4.86
N THR A 63 1.86 -13.47 -4.03
CA THR A 63 3.11 -14.23 -4.18
C THR A 63 3.09 -15.22 -5.33
N LEU A 64 1.92 -15.72 -5.73
CA LEU A 64 1.77 -16.70 -6.81
C LEU A 64 2.34 -16.19 -8.13
N ILE A 65 2.13 -14.92 -8.46
CA ILE A 65 2.63 -14.34 -9.72
C ILE A 65 4.16 -14.37 -9.76
N PHE A 66 4.82 -13.97 -8.67
CA PHE A 66 6.29 -14.00 -8.56
C PHE A 66 6.84 -15.41 -8.47
N PHE A 67 6.11 -16.33 -7.82
CA PHE A 67 6.53 -17.71 -7.74
C PHE A 67 6.55 -18.36 -9.13
N LEU A 68 5.47 -18.17 -9.91
CA LEU A 68 5.39 -18.68 -11.28
C LEU A 68 6.40 -18.00 -12.20
N SER A 69 6.51 -16.66 -12.14
CA SER A 69 7.51 -15.88 -12.89
C SER A 69 8.94 -16.31 -12.55
N GLY A 70 9.23 -16.54 -11.27
CA GLY A 70 10.54 -16.95 -10.81
C GLY A 70 10.95 -18.30 -11.38
N ILE A 71 10.02 -19.24 -11.55
CA ILE A 71 10.28 -20.53 -12.24
C ILE A 71 10.59 -20.30 -13.71
N THR A 72 9.82 -19.45 -14.40
CA THR A 72 9.99 -19.23 -15.85
C THR A 72 11.33 -18.58 -16.20
N HIS A 73 11.94 -17.83 -15.29
CA HIS A 73 13.30 -17.30 -15.47
C HIS A 73 14.39 -18.38 -15.60
N PHE A 74 14.13 -19.62 -15.15
CA PHE A 74 15.05 -20.75 -15.31
C PHE A 74 14.68 -21.67 -16.48
N THR A 75 13.43 -21.62 -16.94
CA THR A 75 12.94 -22.50 -18.01
C THR A 75 12.84 -21.81 -19.37
N ASP A 76 12.77 -20.48 -19.40
CA ASP A 76 12.65 -19.66 -20.62
C ASP A 76 13.68 -18.52 -20.64
N ILE A 77 14.96 -18.87 -20.45
CA ILE A 77 16.05 -17.91 -20.38
C ILE A 77 16.14 -17.06 -21.66
N ASP A 78 16.01 -17.70 -22.82
CA ASP A 78 16.09 -17.02 -24.11
C ASP A 78 14.98 -15.98 -24.27
N GLY A 79 13.75 -16.32 -23.87
CA GLY A 79 12.63 -15.39 -23.82
C GLY A 79 12.96 -14.13 -23.01
N TYR A 80 13.39 -14.28 -21.76
CA TYR A 80 13.72 -13.13 -20.90
C TYR A 80 14.94 -12.34 -21.38
N THR A 81 15.98 -13.00 -21.90
CA THR A 81 17.15 -12.29 -22.41
C THR A 81 16.83 -11.46 -23.66
N SER A 82 15.83 -11.87 -24.45
CA SER A 82 15.36 -11.13 -25.63
C SER A 82 14.64 -9.82 -25.28
N LEU A 83 14.07 -9.72 -24.07
CA LEU A 83 13.39 -8.52 -23.56
C LEU A 83 14.38 -7.45 -23.07
N MET A 84 15.65 -7.82 -22.87
CA MET A 84 16.67 -6.92 -22.33
C MET A 84 17.42 -6.21 -23.46
N HIS A 85 17.67 -4.91 -23.29
CA HIS A 85 18.41 -4.12 -24.27
C HIS A 85 19.83 -4.69 -24.54
N GLU A 86 20.28 -4.59 -25.78
CA GLU A 86 21.53 -5.21 -26.24
C GLU A 86 22.79 -4.72 -25.49
N SER A 87 22.76 -3.49 -24.99
CA SER A 87 23.86 -2.87 -24.24
C SER A 87 24.08 -3.46 -22.84
N ILE A 88 23.14 -4.25 -22.32
CA ILE A 88 23.26 -4.84 -20.98
C ILE A 88 24.24 -6.02 -21.05
N PRO A 89 25.40 -5.95 -20.37
CA PRO A 89 26.34 -7.05 -20.33
C PRO A 89 25.78 -8.19 -19.47
N PHE A 90 26.13 -9.43 -19.83
CA PHE A 90 25.76 -10.64 -19.09
C PHE A 90 24.24 -10.79 -18.87
N ARG A 91 23.40 -10.55 -19.89
CA ARG A 91 21.92 -10.64 -19.80
C ARG A 91 21.43 -11.91 -19.07
N THR A 92 21.96 -13.07 -19.43
CA THR A 92 21.60 -14.35 -18.78
C THR A 92 21.88 -14.36 -17.28
N PHE A 93 22.98 -13.76 -16.83
CA PHE A 93 23.29 -13.66 -15.40
C PHE A 93 22.19 -12.88 -14.66
N TRP A 94 21.76 -11.74 -15.21
CA TRP A 94 20.70 -10.94 -14.62
C TRP A 94 19.35 -11.66 -14.59
N VAL A 95 19.02 -12.41 -15.64
CA VAL A 95 17.80 -13.25 -15.70
C VAL A 95 17.79 -14.33 -14.62
N LEU A 96 18.93 -14.99 -14.39
CA LEU A 96 19.02 -16.00 -13.34
C LEU A 96 18.92 -15.38 -11.94
N ILE A 97 19.56 -14.23 -11.73
CA ILE A 97 19.47 -13.49 -10.47
C ILE A 97 18.05 -13.01 -10.21
N SER A 98 17.34 -12.49 -11.21
CA SER A 98 15.95 -12.08 -11.03
C SER A 98 15.05 -13.26 -10.65
N GLY A 99 15.21 -14.43 -11.28
CA GLY A 99 14.49 -15.64 -10.89
C GLY A 99 14.71 -16.02 -9.42
N VAL A 100 15.95 -15.91 -8.93
CA VAL A 100 16.25 -16.15 -7.49
C VAL A 100 15.58 -15.10 -6.60
N VAL A 101 15.63 -13.83 -6.98
CA VAL A 101 15.02 -12.73 -6.20
C VAL A 101 13.50 -12.89 -6.12
N GLU A 102 12.84 -13.22 -7.24
CA GLU A 102 11.40 -13.45 -7.28
C GLU A 102 10.99 -14.64 -6.39
N LEU A 103 11.69 -15.78 -6.51
CA LEU A 103 11.40 -16.95 -5.68
C LEU A 103 11.66 -16.69 -4.20
N ALA A 104 12.81 -16.11 -3.86
CA ALA A 104 13.14 -15.80 -2.47
C ALA A 104 12.15 -14.82 -1.85
N GLY A 105 11.84 -13.73 -2.56
CA GLY A 105 10.86 -12.73 -2.12
C GLY A 105 9.47 -13.33 -1.94
N ALA A 106 9.00 -14.11 -2.92
CA ALA A 106 7.70 -14.80 -2.85
C ALA A 106 7.62 -15.74 -1.63
N LEU A 107 8.62 -16.58 -1.42
CA LEU A 107 8.64 -17.54 -0.31
C LEU A 107 8.72 -16.86 1.06
N MET A 108 9.51 -15.79 1.19
CA MET A 108 9.61 -15.00 2.42
C MET A 108 8.25 -14.38 2.81
N ILE A 109 7.56 -13.81 1.83
CA ILE A 109 6.22 -13.22 2.01
C ILE A 109 5.20 -14.32 2.31
N LEU A 110 5.21 -15.43 1.56
CA LEU A 110 4.23 -16.52 1.66
C LEU A 110 4.33 -17.29 2.99
N PHE A 111 5.52 -17.49 3.53
CA PHE A 111 5.72 -18.16 4.83
C PHE A 111 5.76 -17.21 6.03
N ASN A 112 5.67 -15.90 5.80
CA ASN A 112 5.83 -14.88 6.84
C ASN A 112 7.16 -15.04 7.62
N ARG A 113 8.23 -15.42 6.91
CA ARG A 113 9.58 -15.50 7.46
C ARG A 113 10.40 -14.40 6.80
N GLY A 114 10.39 -13.22 7.40
CA GLY A 114 11.03 -12.02 6.83
C GLY A 114 10.19 -11.34 5.74
N ALA A 115 8.86 -11.35 5.85
CA ALA A 115 7.96 -10.78 4.85
C ALA A 115 8.30 -9.31 4.47
N ARG A 116 8.76 -8.51 5.44
CA ARG A 116 9.18 -7.12 5.18
C ARG A 116 10.35 -7.04 4.20
N LEU A 117 11.37 -7.88 4.42
CA LEU A 117 12.53 -7.97 3.53
C LEU A 117 12.14 -8.60 2.18
N GLY A 118 11.25 -9.59 2.17
CA GLY A 118 10.67 -10.12 0.93
C GLY A 118 9.95 -9.05 0.11
N GLY A 119 9.18 -8.17 0.76
CA GLY A 119 8.54 -7.02 0.12
C GLY A 119 9.56 -6.05 -0.51
N TRP A 120 10.65 -5.75 0.20
CA TRP A 120 11.73 -4.92 -0.34
C TRP A 120 12.44 -5.57 -1.54
N LEU A 121 12.75 -6.88 -1.47
CA LEU A 121 13.36 -7.61 -2.58
C LEU A 121 12.50 -7.53 -3.84
N ILE A 122 11.20 -7.79 -3.70
CA ILE A 122 10.25 -7.72 -4.82
C ILE A 122 10.11 -6.28 -5.34
N ALA A 123 10.00 -5.28 -4.47
CA ALA A 123 9.88 -3.87 -4.89
C ALA A 123 11.12 -3.39 -5.66
N LEU A 124 12.32 -3.69 -5.15
CA LEU A 124 13.58 -3.31 -5.78
C LEU A 124 13.80 -4.02 -7.12
N PHE A 125 13.26 -5.22 -7.29
CA PHE A 125 13.28 -5.93 -8.57
C PHE A 125 12.26 -5.35 -9.56
N LEU A 126 11.03 -5.09 -9.12
CA LEU A 126 9.95 -4.63 -9.99
C LEU A 126 10.19 -3.24 -10.56
N ILE A 127 10.72 -2.31 -9.77
CA ILE A 127 10.96 -0.93 -10.23
C ILE A 127 11.79 -0.90 -11.52
N PRO A 128 13.03 -1.41 -11.57
CA PRO A 128 13.83 -1.37 -12.79
C PRO A 128 13.17 -2.12 -13.95
N VAL A 129 12.60 -3.30 -13.74
CA VAL A 129 11.95 -4.07 -14.82
C VAL A 129 10.73 -3.32 -15.39
N THR A 130 9.90 -2.76 -14.52
CA THR A 130 8.69 -2.01 -14.91
C THR A 130 9.05 -0.84 -15.81
N PHE A 131 10.09 -0.07 -15.47
CA PHE A 131 10.48 1.09 -16.27
C PHE A 131 11.31 0.72 -17.51
N THR A 132 12.29 -0.18 -17.38
CA THR A 132 13.27 -0.44 -18.45
C THR A 132 12.80 -1.43 -19.51
N VAL A 133 11.94 -2.37 -19.15
CA VAL A 133 11.37 -3.34 -20.10
C VAL A 133 10.02 -2.82 -20.57
N HIS A 134 9.02 -2.82 -19.70
CA HIS A 134 7.65 -2.49 -20.08
C HIS A 134 7.46 -1.00 -20.40
N GLY A 135 8.07 -0.10 -19.61
CA GLY A 135 7.94 1.34 -19.80
C GLY A 135 8.59 1.84 -21.08
N VAL A 136 9.80 1.36 -21.41
CA VAL A 136 10.47 1.68 -22.67
C VAL A 136 9.69 1.10 -23.84
N GLU A 137 9.36 -0.18 -23.81
CA GLU A 137 8.70 -0.83 -24.94
C GLU A 137 7.29 -0.26 -25.21
N MET A 138 6.58 0.15 -24.15
CA MET A 138 5.31 0.89 -24.25
C MET A 138 5.44 2.20 -25.05
N VAL A 139 6.59 2.88 -25.01
CA VAL A 139 6.78 4.16 -25.73
C VAL A 139 7.55 4.02 -27.03
N THR A 140 8.29 2.94 -27.24
CA THR A 140 9.11 2.74 -28.45
C THR A 140 8.51 1.79 -29.47
N THR A 141 7.55 0.94 -29.09
CA THR A 141 6.94 -0.01 -30.04
C THR A 141 6.02 0.68 -31.03
N GLU A 142 6.14 0.34 -32.31
CA GLU A 142 5.32 0.92 -33.38
C GLU A 142 3.94 0.25 -33.53
N ASN A 143 3.79 -0.98 -33.00
CA ASN A 143 2.56 -1.74 -33.08
C ASN A 143 1.61 -1.35 -31.93
N ALA A 144 0.45 -0.79 -32.27
CA ALA A 144 -0.56 -0.35 -31.30
C ALA A 144 -1.09 -1.47 -30.38
N GLU A 145 -1.18 -2.71 -30.88
CA GLU A 145 -1.59 -3.86 -30.07
C GLU A 145 -0.52 -4.20 -29.02
N MET A 146 0.75 -4.24 -29.44
CA MET A 146 1.88 -4.48 -28.53
C MET A 146 2.02 -3.34 -27.51
N GLN A 147 1.79 -2.10 -27.91
CA GLN A 147 1.78 -0.96 -27.00
C GLN A 147 0.74 -1.12 -25.88
N ALA A 148 -0.47 -1.57 -26.20
CA ALA A 148 -1.52 -1.81 -25.21
C ALA A 148 -1.16 -2.96 -24.24
N ILE A 149 -0.51 -4.02 -24.75
CA ILE A 149 0.00 -5.12 -23.92
C ILE A 149 1.07 -4.60 -22.96
N GLN A 150 2.04 -3.81 -23.44
CA GLN A 150 3.11 -3.27 -22.60
C GLN A 150 2.60 -2.26 -21.57
N MET A 151 1.60 -1.45 -21.91
CA MET A 151 0.89 -0.61 -20.94
C MET A 151 0.26 -1.46 -19.82
N SER A 152 -0.34 -2.59 -20.16
CA SER A 152 -0.94 -3.50 -19.18
C SER A 152 0.12 -4.11 -18.24
N PHE A 153 1.28 -4.50 -18.78
CA PHE A 153 2.40 -4.99 -17.98
C PHE A 153 3.03 -3.91 -17.10
N PHE A 154 3.15 -2.68 -17.61
CA PHE A 154 3.63 -1.54 -16.83
C PHE A 154 2.72 -1.26 -15.63
N LEU A 155 1.40 -1.18 -15.86
CA LEU A 155 0.42 -0.95 -14.77
C LEU A 155 0.40 -2.10 -13.77
N LYS A 156 0.50 -3.35 -14.25
CA LYS A 156 0.66 -4.53 -13.41
C LYS A 156 1.91 -4.38 -12.52
N GLY A 157 3.05 -4.03 -13.09
CA GLY A 157 4.31 -3.82 -12.36
C GLY A 157 4.20 -2.74 -11.29
N LEU A 158 3.53 -1.62 -11.61
CA LEU A 158 3.28 -0.53 -10.66
C LEU A 158 2.38 -0.95 -9.50
N ALA A 159 1.26 -1.63 -9.81
CA ALA A 159 0.33 -2.14 -8.79
C ALA A 159 1.01 -3.18 -7.87
N MET A 160 1.80 -4.08 -8.45
CA MET A 160 2.57 -5.09 -7.73
C MET A 160 3.66 -4.46 -6.85
N THR A 161 4.32 -3.39 -7.33
CA THR A 161 5.29 -2.63 -6.53
C THR A 161 4.60 -1.98 -5.33
N GLY A 162 3.43 -1.38 -5.52
CA GLY A 162 2.61 -0.84 -4.43
C GLY A 162 2.28 -1.91 -3.38
N GLY A 163 1.81 -3.08 -3.82
CA GLY A 163 1.56 -4.22 -2.93
C GLY A 163 2.81 -4.67 -2.17
N ALA A 164 3.96 -4.74 -2.85
CA ALA A 164 5.24 -5.09 -2.24
C ALA A 164 5.67 -4.08 -1.17
N LEU A 165 5.50 -2.78 -1.43
CA LEU A 165 5.83 -1.71 -0.48
C LEU A 165 4.92 -1.73 0.74
N LEU A 166 3.61 -1.96 0.57
CA LEU A 166 2.69 -2.14 1.70
C LEU A 166 3.12 -3.32 2.58
N ILE A 167 3.47 -4.46 1.97
CA ILE A 167 4.00 -5.62 2.70
C ILE A 167 5.35 -5.31 3.36
N SER A 168 6.21 -4.51 2.71
CA SER A 168 7.50 -4.10 3.29
C SER A 168 7.32 -3.29 4.57
N GLN A 169 6.27 -2.47 4.62
CA GLN A 169 6.02 -1.58 5.74
C GLN A 169 5.26 -2.28 6.87
N PHE A 170 4.15 -2.93 6.55
CA PHE A 170 3.28 -3.55 7.56
C PHE A 170 3.70 -4.98 7.93
N GLY A 171 4.55 -5.61 7.12
CA GLY A 171 4.81 -7.04 7.23
C GLY A 171 3.53 -7.85 7.04
N VAL A 172 3.44 -8.99 7.73
CA VAL A 172 2.23 -9.79 7.78
C VAL A 172 1.82 -9.91 9.25
N ARG A 173 0.74 -9.22 9.62
CA ARG A 173 0.21 -9.22 10.99
C ARG A 173 -0.24 -10.64 11.36
N ARG A 174 0.26 -11.16 12.47
CA ARG A 174 -0.23 -12.41 13.07
C ARG A 174 -1.33 -12.02 14.05
N ASN A 175 -2.52 -12.62 13.92
CA ASN A 175 -3.55 -12.47 14.95
C ASN A 175 -3.08 -13.28 16.17
N GLY A 176 -2.62 -12.61 17.23
CA GLY A 176 -2.21 -13.27 18.47
C GLY A 176 -1.22 -12.54 19.37
N GLU A 177 -0.58 -11.45 18.91
CA GLU A 177 0.31 -10.58 19.71
C GLU A 177 0.09 -9.12 19.33
#